data_AF-A0A9P9I1J1-F1
#
_entry.id   AF-A0A9P9I1J1-F1
#
_cell.length_a   1.000
_cell.length_b   1.000
_cell.length_c   1.000
_cell.angle_alpha   90.00
_cell.angle_beta   90.00
_cell.angle_gamma   90.00
#
_symmetry.space_group_name_H-M   'P 1'
#
loop_
_entity.id
_entity.type
_entity.pdbx_description
1 polymer ?
#
loop_
_entity_poly.entity_id
_entity_poly.type
_entity_poly.pdbx_seq_one_letter_code
_entity_poly.pdbx_strand_id
1 'polypeptide(L)'
;MTVFFDPQVIASGGLGRSWLDLFLLLLATTTVRAAFTHNALFHLDWIRKHHAGSYCFHPGTLPGRSGFCSDVTLDALLDMHTSLDHGPGLSIAYYSLPDLMVLGGAGWSGWNTTSGPVGLCLSGIVEGIPDAYLTKCRFANRDDDHEDPAAHARECVLDLPQCRVVDGCYVPPATPTGFQLSNSTNSILTVIGIILSAAALPKIISMVLFCARLRLQQGQRAHRRRRR
;
A
#
# COMPACT_ATOMS: atom_id res chain seq x y z
N MET A 1 20.12 -23.11 28.22
CA MET A 1 19.61 -22.86 29.58
C MET A 1 18.14 -23.26 29.56
N THR A 2 17.87 -24.49 29.99
CA THR A 2 16.57 -25.17 29.90
C THR A 2 15.86 -25.02 31.23
N VAL A 3 14.68 -24.42 31.24
CA VAL A 3 13.88 -24.23 32.46
C VAL A 3 12.91 -25.41 32.58
N PHE A 4 13.17 -26.28 33.56
CA PHE A 4 12.27 -27.34 33.98
C PHE A 4 11.22 -26.75 34.92
N PHE A 5 9.93 -26.90 34.59
CA PHE A 5 8.83 -26.60 35.50
C PHE A 5 8.29 -27.90 36.09
N ASP A 6 8.32 -27.97 37.42
CA ASP A 6 7.81 -29.06 38.23
C ASP A 6 6.35 -28.73 38.64
N PRO A 7 5.33 -29.53 38.26
CA PRO A 7 3.95 -29.26 38.61
C PRO A 7 3.57 -30.10 39.84
N GLN A 8 3.65 -29.51 41.04
CA GLN A 8 3.14 -30.17 42.25
C GLN A 8 2.22 -29.24 43.06
N VAL A 9 0.99 -29.75 43.22
CA VAL A 9 0.04 -29.56 44.32
C VAL A 9 -0.61 -28.16 44.46
N ILE A 10 -1.85 -28.05 43.96
CA ILE A 10 -2.82 -27.05 44.46
C ILE A 10 -4.08 -27.79 44.92
N ALA A 11 -4.33 -27.66 46.22
CA ALA A 11 -5.46 -28.23 46.93
C ALA A 11 -6.80 -27.64 46.47
N SER A 12 -7.82 -28.50 46.52
CA SER A 12 -9.20 -28.30 46.12
C SER A 12 -9.94 -27.31 47.04
N GLY A 13 -10.01 -26.04 46.63
CA GLY A 13 -10.95 -25.04 47.14
C GLY A 13 -11.77 -24.47 46.00
N GLY A 14 -13.10 -24.58 46.09
CA GLY A 14 -14.09 -24.34 45.02
C GLY A 14 -14.23 -22.92 44.45
N LEU A 15 -13.17 -22.10 44.48
CA LEU A 15 -13.07 -20.82 43.76
C LEU A 15 -12.08 -20.85 42.56
N GLY A 16 -11.36 -21.96 42.34
CA GLY A 16 -10.26 -22.04 41.36
C GLY A 16 -10.64 -22.23 39.89
N ARG A 17 -11.88 -22.63 39.58
CA ARG A 17 -12.30 -22.91 38.18
C ARG A 17 -12.47 -21.66 37.33
N SER A 18 -13.03 -20.59 37.90
CA SER A 18 -13.26 -19.32 37.20
C SER A 18 -11.97 -18.59 36.80
N TRP A 19 -10.89 -18.75 37.57
CA TRP A 19 -9.62 -18.07 37.29
C TRP A 19 -8.82 -18.75 36.17
N LEU A 20 -8.89 -20.08 36.08
CA LEU A 20 -8.29 -20.83 34.97
C LEU A 20 -8.99 -20.53 33.64
N ASP A 21 -10.33 -20.45 33.65
CA ASP A 21 -11.10 -20.07 32.46
C ASP A 21 -10.81 -18.62 32.04
N LEU A 22 -10.67 -17.69 33.00
CA LEU A 22 -10.29 -16.30 32.73
C LEU A 22 -8.85 -16.20 32.19
N PHE A 23 -7.90 -16.94 32.76
CA PHE A 23 -6.51 -16.99 32.29
C PHE A 23 -6.40 -17.61 30.89
N LEU A 24 -7.14 -18.68 30.60
CA LEU A 24 -7.21 -19.29 29.27
C LEU A 24 -7.88 -18.35 28.25
N LEU A 25 -8.90 -17.58 28.65
CA LEU A 25 -9.48 -16.52 27.81
C LEU A 25 -8.45 -15.41 27.53
N LEU A 26 -7.71 -14.95 28.53
CA LEU A 26 -6.65 -13.94 28.40
C LEU A 26 -5.49 -14.44 27.51
N LEU A 27 -5.07 -15.69 27.66
CA LEU A 27 -4.05 -16.34 26.82
C LEU A 27 -4.51 -16.55 25.38
N ALA A 28 -5.81 -16.79 25.14
CA ALA A 28 -6.37 -16.86 23.79
C ALA A 28 -6.50 -15.48 23.11
N THR A 29 -6.41 -14.37 23.86
CA THR A 29 -6.42 -13.02 23.28
C THR A 29 -5.06 -12.49 22.85
N THR A 30 -3.97 -13.26 22.99
CA THR A 30 -2.68 -12.90 22.38
C THR A 30 -2.71 -13.22 20.89
N THR A 31 -3.59 -12.53 20.16
CA THR A 31 -3.60 -12.54 18.71
C THR A 31 -2.21 -12.12 18.23
N VAL A 32 -1.52 -13.02 17.54
CA VAL A 32 -0.22 -12.76 16.91
C VAL A 32 -0.37 -11.52 16.03
N ARG A 33 0.12 -10.38 16.54
CA ARG A 33 0.25 -9.12 15.79
C ARG A 33 1.68 -9.05 15.30
N ALA A 34 1.88 -9.44 14.06
CA ALA A 34 3.03 -9.04 13.28
C ALA A 34 2.46 -8.08 12.21
N ALA A 35 2.86 -6.84 12.30
CA ALA A 35 2.21 -5.67 11.71
C ALA A 35 3.24 -4.55 11.92
N PHE A 36 3.15 -3.45 11.20
CA PHE A 36 3.85 -2.25 11.66
C PHE A 36 3.41 -1.99 13.11
N THR A 37 4.33 -2.17 14.05
CA THR A 37 4.03 -2.19 15.50
C THR A 37 4.53 -0.93 16.19
N HIS A 38 5.44 -0.23 15.54
CA HIS A 38 6.06 1.00 16.02
C HIS A 38 6.26 1.96 14.85
N ASN A 39 6.55 3.21 15.19
CA ASN A 39 6.95 4.17 14.18
C ASN A 39 8.36 3.82 13.74
N ALA A 40 8.59 3.71 12.43
CA ALA A 40 9.88 3.38 11.86
C ALA A 40 10.37 4.53 10.96
N LEU A 41 11.68 4.72 10.90
CA LEU A 41 12.32 5.73 10.05
C LEU A 41 13.46 5.09 9.27
N PHE A 42 13.42 5.21 7.94
CA PHE A 42 14.51 4.77 7.08
C PHE A 42 14.90 5.84 6.06
N HIS A 43 16.18 6.25 6.09
CA HIS A 43 16.77 7.38 5.35
C HIS A 43 16.09 8.73 5.60
N LEU A 44 14.85 8.90 5.14
CA LEU A 44 13.95 10.03 5.40
C LEU A 44 12.48 9.62 5.32
N ASP A 45 12.18 8.36 4.98
CA ASP A 45 10.83 7.84 4.91
C ASP A 45 10.37 7.42 6.30
N TRP A 46 9.14 7.79 6.63
CA TRP A 46 8.54 7.49 7.91
C TRP A 46 7.35 6.54 7.74
N ILE A 47 7.28 5.54 8.59
CA ILE A 47 6.05 4.80 8.83
C ILE A 47 5.54 5.23 10.20
N ARG A 48 4.35 5.85 10.25
CA ARG A 48 3.79 6.38 11.49
C ARG A 48 2.33 6.04 11.64
N LYS A 49 1.92 5.87 12.89
CA LYS A 49 0.52 5.63 13.22
C LYS A 49 -0.32 6.88 12.96
N HIS A 50 -1.36 6.71 12.16
CA HIS A 50 -2.37 7.70 11.86
C HIS A 50 -3.42 7.79 12.99
N HIS A 51 -4.17 8.90 13.04
CA HIS A 51 -5.18 9.13 14.07
C HIS A 51 -6.29 8.06 14.09
N ALA A 52 -6.55 7.42 12.94
CA ALA A 52 -7.49 6.32 12.80
C ALA A 52 -6.92 4.95 13.26
N GLY A 53 -5.67 4.90 13.71
CA GLY A 53 -5.02 3.71 14.24
C GLY A 53 -4.29 2.83 13.24
N SER A 54 -4.43 3.09 11.93
CA SER A 54 -3.62 2.49 10.86
C SER A 54 -2.22 3.08 10.81
N TYR A 55 -1.26 2.38 10.21
CA TYR A 55 0.06 2.95 9.90
C TYR A 55 0.08 3.47 8.47
N CYS A 56 0.69 4.63 8.28
CA CYS A 56 0.78 5.32 7.02
C CYS A 56 2.24 5.57 6.65
N PHE A 57 2.50 5.52 5.35
CA PHE A 57 3.78 5.85 4.78
C PHE A 57 3.86 7.36 4.48
N HIS A 58 4.91 8.01 4.99
CA HIS A 58 5.21 9.42 4.81
C HIS A 58 6.60 9.54 4.17
N PRO A 59 6.68 9.64 2.83
CA PRO A 59 7.96 9.80 2.13
C PRO A 59 8.63 11.12 2.51
N GLY A 60 9.94 11.07 2.75
CA GLY A 60 10.70 12.25 3.17
C GLY A 60 11.10 13.19 2.03
N THR A 61 11.41 12.62 0.86
CA THR A 61 11.80 13.37 -0.33
C THR A 61 11.32 12.65 -1.59
N LEU A 62 11.15 13.40 -2.67
CA LEU A 62 11.05 12.80 -4.00
C LEU A 62 12.45 12.35 -4.44
N PRO A 63 12.64 11.14 -4.98
CA PRO A 63 13.92 10.63 -5.46
C PRO A 63 14.53 11.45 -6.60
N GLY A 64 13.82 12.47 -7.11
CA GLY A 64 14.21 13.21 -8.28
C GLY A 64 14.08 12.34 -9.52
N ARG A 65 12.84 12.10 -9.97
CA ARG A 65 12.52 11.44 -11.24
C ARG A 65 13.26 10.09 -11.43
N SER A 66 12.92 9.09 -10.61
CA SER A 66 13.28 7.70 -10.92
C SER A 66 12.45 7.22 -12.11
N GLY A 67 13.09 7.21 -13.29
CA GLY A 67 12.39 7.10 -14.56
C GLY A 67 11.72 5.75 -14.84
N PHE A 68 12.30 4.62 -14.39
CA PHE A 68 11.79 3.30 -14.78
C PHE A 68 12.19 2.22 -13.78
N CYS A 69 11.26 1.30 -13.51
CA CYS A 69 11.52 0.05 -12.82
C CYS A 69 12.21 -0.93 -13.77
N SER A 70 13.43 -1.38 -13.47
CA SER A 70 14.09 -2.41 -14.29
C SER A 70 13.61 -3.83 -13.96
N ASP A 71 13.06 -4.01 -12.75
CA ASP A 71 12.53 -5.29 -12.29
C ASP A 71 11.09 -5.47 -12.77
N VAL A 72 10.87 -6.45 -13.64
CA VAL A 72 9.55 -6.73 -14.24
C VAL A 72 8.49 -7.14 -13.21
N THR A 73 8.90 -7.74 -12.09
CA THR A 73 7.98 -8.15 -11.02
C THR A 73 7.57 -6.94 -10.21
N LEU A 74 8.52 -6.09 -9.83
CA LEU A 74 8.22 -4.86 -9.10
C LEU A 74 7.46 -3.84 -9.98
N ASP A 75 7.72 -3.79 -11.28
CA ASP A 75 6.94 -2.97 -12.23
C ASP A 75 5.47 -3.41 -12.25
N ALA A 76 5.22 -4.73 -12.37
CA ALA A 76 3.87 -5.28 -12.34
C ALA A 76 3.19 -5.07 -10.98
N LEU A 77 3.94 -5.18 -9.89
CA LEU A 77 3.45 -4.93 -8.54
C LEU A 77 3.04 -3.47 -8.34
N LEU A 78 3.84 -2.55 -8.88
CA LEU A 78 3.58 -1.12 -8.80
C LEU A 78 2.37 -0.72 -9.66
N ASP A 79 2.22 -1.29 -10.87
CA ASP A 79 1.01 -1.16 -11.69
C ASP A 79 -0.22 -1.66 -10.94
N MET A 80 -0.12 -2.83 -10.27
CA MET A 80 -1.22 -3.36 -9.45
C MET A 80 -1.57 -2.40 -8.30
N HIS A 81 -0.58 -1.97 -7.52
CA HIS A 81 -0.77 -1.16 -6.34
C HIS A 81 -1.38 0.22 -6.66
N THR A 82 -0.98 0.83 -7.77
CA THR A 82 -1.45 2.17 -8.17
C THR A 82 -2.73 2.16 -9.00
N SER A 83 -3.14 1.00 -9.53
CA SER A 83 -4.30 0.85 -10.40
C SER A 83 -5.62 1.26 -9.73
N LEU A 84 -6.48 1.94 -10.49
CA LEU A 84 -7.84 2.29 -10.06
C LEU A 84 -8.77 1.08 -9.96
N ASP A 85 -8.62 0.13 -10.88
CA ASP A 85 -9.60 -0.95 -11.08
C ASP A 85 -9.25 -2.19 -10.22
N HIS A 86 -7.98 -2.34 -9.87
CA HIS A 86 -7.48 -3.55 -9.17
C HIS A 86 -6.67 -3.25 -7.90
N GLY A 87 -6.27 -1.99 -7.67
CA GLY A 87 -5.50 -1.63 -6.48
C GLY A 87 -6.28 -1.88 -5.19
N PRO A 88 -5.59 -2.25 -4.09
CA PRO A 88 -6.25 -2.55 -2.82
C PRO A 88 -6.85 -1.28 -2.17
N GLY A 89 -6.38 -0.10 -2.58
CA GLY A 89 -6.65 1.16 -1.90
C GLY A 89 -5.99 1.26 -0.52
N LEU A 90 -4.95 0.48 -0.26
CA LEU A 90 -4.20 0.49 0.98
C LEU A 90 -2.86 1.15 0.72
N SER A 91 -2.53 2.22 1.44
CA SER A 91 -1.24 2.92 1.37
C SER A 91 -0.06 1.99 1.65
N ILE A 92 -0.25 0.99 2.50
CA ILE A 92 0.72 -0.06 2.76
C ILE A 92 0.05 -1.40 2.48
N ALA A 93 0.60 -2.17 1.55
CA ALA A 93 0.04 -3.46 1.15
C ALA A 93 1.12 -4.52 0.90
N TYR A 94 0.85 -5.72 1.39
CA TYR A 94 1.63 -6.92 1.13
C TYR A 94 0.96 -7.75 0.04
N TYR A 95 1.80 -8.41 -0.76
CA TYR A 95 1.37 -9.16 -1.94
C TYR A 95 2.07 -10.51 -2.02
N SER A 96 1.36 -11.54 -2.47
CA SER A 96 2.00 -12.79 -2.88
C SER A 96 2.73 -12.57 -4.20
N LEU A 97 3.92 -13.14 -4.32
CA LEU A 97 4.65 -13.18 -5.59
C LEU A 97 4.80 -14.63 -6.06
N PRO A 98 4.63 -14.90 -7.36
CA PRO A 98 4.44 -13.94 -8.46
C PRO A 98 2.96 -13.57 -8.75
N ASP A 99 2.00 -14.09 -8.00
CA ASP A 99 0.56 -13.99 -8.33
C ASP A 99 -0.06 -12.60 -8.14
N LEU A 100 0.66 -11.69 -7.47
CA LEU A 100 0.24 -10.32 -7.16
C LEU A 100 -1.08 -10.24 -6.37
N MET A 101 -1.42 -11.28 -5.60
CA MET A 101 -2.61 -11.27 -4.75
C MET A 101 -2.34 -10.49 -3.47
N VAL A 102 -3.28 -9.64 -3.07
CA VAL A 102 -3.18 -8.87 -1.83
C VAL A 102 -3.26 -9.83 -0.64
N LEU A 103 -2.22 -9.84 0.18
CA LEU A 103 -2.16 -10.62 1.42
C LEU A 103 -2.75 -9.84 2.60
N GLY A 104 -2.56 -8.51 2.61
CA GLY A 104 -3.11 -7.64 3.64
C GLY A 104 -2.46 -6.25 3.62
N GLY A 105 -2.89 -5.40 4.55
CA GLY A 105 -2.35 -4.04 4.72
C GLY A 105 -1.22 -3.96 5.75
N ALA A 106 -1.02 -2.77 6.31
CA ALA A 106 -0.04 -2.52 7.39
C ALA A 106 -0.17 -3.44 8.63
N GLY A 107 -1.35 -4.03 8.85
CA GLY A 107 -1.62 -4.93 9.97
C GLY A 107 -1.39 -6.42 9.68
N TRP A 108 -0.83 -6.77 8.53
CA TRP A 108 -0.73 -8.16 8.07
C TRP A 108 0.37 -8.94 8.79
N SER A 109 -0.03 -10.00 9.50
CA SER A 109 0.87 -10.86 10.31
C SER A 109 1.22 -12.19 9.68
N GLY A 110 0.75 -12.44 8.46
CA GLY A 110 0.79 -13.75 7.81
C GLY A 110 2.16 -14.18 7.28
N TRP A 111 3.26 -13.55 7.71
CA TRP A 111 4.61 -13.83 7.21
C TRP A 111 4.97 -15.32 7.29
N ASN A 112 4.66 -15.96 8.42
CA ASN A 112 4.95 -17.38 8.66
C ASN A 112 4.01 -18.36 7.91
N THR A 113 2.90 -17.88 7.36
CA THR A 113 1.92 -18.70 6.63
C THR A 113 2.11 -18.67 5.12
N THR A 114 2.96 -17.79 4.61
CA THR A 114 3.10 -17.60 3.16
C THR A 114 4.22 -18.47 2.62
N SER A 115 3.87 -19.43 1.76
CA SER A 115 4.85 -20.26 1.04
C SER A 115 5.33 -19.54 -0.22
N GLY A 116 6.13 -18.49 -0.08
CA GLY A 116 6.68 -17.79 -1.24
C GLY A 116 7.23 -16.40 -0.93
N PRO A 117 7.87 -15.76 -1.94
CA PRO A 117 8.31 -14.39 -1.82
C PRO A 117 7.10 -13.46 -1.65
N VAL A 118 7.29 -12.40 -0.86
CA VAL A 118 6.27 -11.41 -0.57
C VAL A 118 6.73 -10.07 -1.11
N GLY A 119 5.84 -9.38 -1.81
CA GLY A 119 6.02 -7.99 -2.21
C GLY A 119 5.44 -7.06 -1.16
N LEU A 120 6.08 -5.92 -0.94
CA LEU A 120 5.57 -4.82 -0.12
C LEU A 120 5.53 -3.56 -0.97
N CYS A 121 4.37 -2.92 -1.04
CA CYS A 121 4.24 -1.58 -1.59
C CYS A 121 3.78 -0.59 -0.53
N LEU A 122 4.33 0.62 -0.63
CA LEU A 122 4.13 1.76 0.23
C LEU A 122 3.80 2.96 -0.66
N SER A 123 2.75 3.70 -0.36
CA SER A 123 2.44 4.95 -1.03
C SER A 123 2.01 6.02 -0.05
N GLY A 124 2.36 7.27 -0.36
CA GLY A 124 2.15 8.37 0.56
C GLY A 124 2.32 9.73 -0.10
N ILE A 125 2.14 10.77 0.72
CA ILE A 125 2.35 12.18 0.35
C ILE A 125 3.63 12.71 1.00
N VAL A 126 4.43 13.43 0.24
CA VAL A 126 5.64 14.09 0.73
C VAL A 126 5.23 15.31 1.53
N GLU A 127 5.60 15.33 2.81
CA GLU A 127 5.19 16.39 3.72
C GLU A 127 5.75 17.76 3.29
N GLY A 128 4.90 18.79 3.37
CA GLY A 128 5.28 20.15 3.01
C GLY A 128 5.34 20.44 1.50
N ILE A 129 5.12 19.43 0.63
CA ILE A 129 5.09 19.62 -0.83
C ILE A 129 3.69 19.25 -1.36
N PRO A 130 2.88 20.25 -1.76
CA PRO A 130 1.54 20.00 -2.31
C PRO A 130 1.59 19.07 -3.52
N ASP A 131 0.70 18.07 -3.53
CA ASP A 131 0.54 17.09 -4.61
C ASP A 131 1.81 16.29 -4.98
N ALA A 132 2.78 16.20 -4.06
CA ALA A 132 3.93 15.34 -4.22
C ALA A 132 3.62 13.98 -3.60
N TYR A 133 3.47 12.97 -4.45
CA TYR A 133 3.20 11.60 -4.04
C TYR A 133 4.38 10.71 -4.39
N LEU A 134 4.58 9.67 -3.57
CA LEU A 134 5.58 8.66 -3.82
C LEU A 134 4.95 7.29 -3.60
N THR A 135 5.21 6.37 -4.54
CA THR A 135 4.93 4.96 -4.40
C THR A 135 6.22 4.17 -4.53
N LYS A 136 6.42 3.23 -3.61
CA LYS A 136 7.59 2.37 -3.47
C LYS A 136 7.14 0.94 -3.42
N CYS A 137 7.75 0.06 -4.19
CA CYS A 137 7.48 -1.37 -4.18
C CYS A 137 8.80 -2.13 -4.10
N ARG A 138 8.88 -3.12 -3.21
CA ARG A 138 10.07 -3.96 -3.01
C ARG A 138 9.70 -5.38 -2.63
N PHE A 139 10.70 -6.25 -2.60
CA PHE A 139 10.56 -7.53 -1.92
C PHE A 139 10.64 -7.30 -0.41
N ALA A 140 9.76 -7.96 0.33
CA ALA A 140 9.90 -8.09 1.77
C ALA A 140 10.79 -9.31 2.07
N ASN A 141 11.68 -9.16 3.04
CA ASN A 141 12.57 -10.21 3.56
C ASN A 141 12.04 -10.79 4.87
N ARG A 142 11.32 -9.99 5.65
CA ARG A 142 10.62 -10.37 6.88
C ARG A 142 9.52 -9.36 7.17
N ASP A 143 8.68 -9.66 8.16
CA ASP A 143 7.78 -8.65 8.71
C ASP A 143 8.57 -7.47 9.30
N ASP A 144 8.01 -6.26 9.16
CA ASP A 144 8.58 -5.00 9.66
C ASP A 144 10.06 -4.75 9.27
N ASP A 145 10.45 -5.17 8.07
CA ASP A 145 11.82 -5.02 7.55
C ASP A 145 12.12 -3.63 6.96
N HIS A 146 11.34 -2.61 7.32
CA HIS A 146 11.48 -1.25 6.78
C HIS A 146 12.82 -0.60 7.14
N GLU A 147 13.40 -0.94 8.29
CA GLU A 147 14.69 -0.40 8.70
C GLU A 147 15.89 -1.23 8.19
N ASP A 148 15.64 -2.33 7.47
CA ASP A 148 16.68 -3.24 6.98
C ASP A 148 17.25 -2.78 5.63
N PRO A 149 18.52 -2.34 5.54
CA PRO A 149 19.11 -1.90 4.28
C PRO A 149 19.09 -2.96 3.17
N ALA A 150 19.16 -4.25 3.54
CA ALA A 150 19.11 -5.35 2.58
C ALA A 150 17.73 -5.49 1.93
N ALA A 151 16.65 -5.10 2.62
CA ALA A 151 15.31 -5.05 2.04
C ALA A 151 15.18 -3.97 0.97
N HIS A 152 15.94 -2.89 1.10
CA HIS A 152 15.96 -1.75 0.17
C HIS A 152 16.93 -1.90 -1.00
N ALA A 153 17.71 -2.98 -1.06
CA ALA A 153 18.66 -3.23 -2.16
C ALA A 153 17.96 -3.42 -3.53
N ARG A 154 16.67 -3.80 -3.52
CA ARG A 154 15.85 -4.01 -4.72
C ARG A 154 14.48 -3.35 -4.53
N GLU A 155 14.46 -2.05 -4.77
CA GLU A 155 13.26 -1.22 -4.66
C GLU A 155 12.96 -0.53 -5.98
N CYS A 156 11.67 -0.39 -6.24
CA CYS A 156 11.11 0.33 -7.35
C CYS A 156 10.33 1.53 -6.83
N VAL A 157 10.70 2.72 -7.29
CA VAL A 157 10.13 3.98 -6.80
C VAL A 157 9.55 4.75 -7.97
N LEU A 158 8.32 5.26 -7.82
CA LEU A 158 7.70 6.20 -8.75
C LEU A 158 7.06 7.37 -8.01
N ASP A 159 7.19 8.56 -8.60
CA ASP A 159 6.57 9.81 -8.14
C ASP A 159 5.08 9.85 -8.51
N LEU A 160 4.32 8.85 -8.05
CA LEU A 160 2.92 8.64 -8.40
C LEU A 160 2.07 8.27 -7.17
N PRO A 161 0.81 8.74 -7.11
CA PRO A 161 -0.16 8.28 -6.12
C PRO A 161 -0.87 7.01 -6.59
N GLN A 162 -1.49 6.30 -5.64
CA GLN A 162 -2.61 5.41 -5.96
C GLN A 162 -3.82 6.19 -6.47
N CYS A 163 -4.57 5.59 -7.39
CA CYS A 163 -5.83 6.19 -7.87
C CYS A 163 -6.94 6.18 -6.82
N ARG A 164 -6.85 5.31 -5.80
CA ARG A 164 -7.81 5.15 -4.71
C ARG A 164 -7.04 4.82 -3.43
N VAL A 165 -7.43 5.42 -2.31
CA VAL A 165 -6.90 5.12 -0.97
C VAL A 165 -8.07 5.12 -0.01
N VAL A 166 -8.21 4.07 0.79
CA VAL A 166 -9.35 3.83 1.69
C VAL A 166 -8.95 3.69 3.15
N ASP A 167 -7.65 3.58 3.45
CA ASP A 167 -7.12 3.49 4.82
C ASP A 167 -6.92 4.85 5.52
N GLY A 168 -7.28 5.93 4.83
CA GLY A 168 -7.26 7.30 5.35
C GLY A 168 -5.88 7.93 5.42
N CYS A 169 -4.83 7.30 4.89
CA CYS A 169 -3.46 7.79 5.03
C CYS A 169 -3.17 9.07 4.25
N TYR A 170 -3.77 9.21 3.08
CA TYR A 170 -3.75 10.45 2.31
C TYR A 170 -4.96 10.49 1.38
N VAL A 171 -5.31 11.69 0.93
CA VAL A 171 -6.33 11.88 -0.09
C VAL A 171 -5.65 11.71 -1.45
N PRO A 172 -6.00 10.70 -2.25
CA PRO A 172 -5.47 10.60 -3.59
C PRO A 172 -5.96 11.80 -4.40
N PRO A 173 -5.19 12.26 -5.40
CA PRO A 173 -5.66 13.34 -6.25
C PRO A 173 -6.99 12.92 -6.89
N ALA A 174 -7.92 13.87 -6.97
CA ALA A 174 -9.23 13.62 -7.52
C ALA A 174 -9.07 12.91 -8.87
N THR A 175 -9.53 11.65 -8.92
CA THR A 175 -9.66 10.97 -10.20
C THR A 175 -10.55 11.88 -11.03
N PRO A 176 -10.16 12.31 -12.25
CA PRO A 176 -11.07 13.03 -13.12
C PRO A 176 -12.27 12.10 -13.34
N THR A 177 -13.32 12.30 -12.55
CA THR A 177 -14.65 11.75 -12.81
C THR A 177 -14.91 12.14 -14.24
N GLY A 178 -15.01 11.11 -15.09
CA GLY A 178 -14.64 11.23 -16.49
C GLY A 178 -15.16 12.50 -17.15
N PHE A 179 -14.46 12.92 -18.20
CA PHE A 179 -15.16 13.53 -19.32
C PHE A 179 -16.35 12.61 -19.63
N GLN A 180 -17.51 12.91 -19.05
CA GLN A 180 -18.75 12.45 -19.59
C GLN A 180 -18.76 13.13 -20.95
N LEU A 181 -18.43 12.37 -21.99
CA LEU A 181 -18.99 12.65 -23.29
C LEU A 181 -20.50 12.55 -23.08
N SER A 182 -21.09 13.68 -22.66
CA SER A 182 -22.48 13.94 -22.88
C SER A 182 -22.63 13.75 -24.39
N ASN A 183 -23.28 12.67 -24.78
CA ASN A 183 -23.76 12.44 -26.15
C ASN A 183 -24.88 13.45 -26.46
N SER A 184 -24.62 14.73 -26.21
CA SER A 184 -25.43 15.84 -26.65
C SER A 184 -24.70 16.44 -27.83
N THR A 185 -25.08 15.99 -29.02
CA THR A 185 -24.58 16.41 -30.33
C THR A 185 -24.77 17.89 -30.65
N ASN A 186 -25.17 18.74 -29.69
CA ASN A 186 -25.69 20.08 -29.96
C ASN A 186 -24.97 21.25 -29.26
N SER A 187 -23.76 21.10 -28.69
CA SER A 187 -23.03 22.28 -28.16
C SER A 187 -21.52 22.14 -28.20
N ILE A 188 -20.96 22.33 -29.40
CA ILE A 188 -19.52 22.47 -29.67
C ILE A 188 -18.94 23.81 -29.17
N LEU A 189 -19.77 24.74 -28.66
CA LEU A 189 -19.35 26.13 -28.41
C LEU A 189 -19.11 26.51 -26.94
N THR A 190 -19.33 25.63 -25.95
CA THR A 190 -19.27 26.01 -24.52
C THR A 190 -18.11 25.40 -23.73
N VAL A 191 -17.22 24.62 -24.35
CA VAL A 191 -16.04 24.04 -23.68
C VAL A 191 -14.87 25.03 -23.54
N ILE A 192 -14.96 26.23 -24.14
CA ILE A 192 -13.92 27.26 -24.06
C ILE A 192 -13.96 28.03 -22.71
N GLY A 193 -15.02 27.88 -21.91
CA GLY A 193 -15.26 28.72 -20.73
C GLY A 193 -14.62 28.30 -19.39
N ILE A 194 -13.98 27.13 -19.28
CA ILE A 194 -13.40 26.67 -18.00
C ILE A 194 -11.88 26.52 -18.14
N ILE A 195 -11.20 27.65 -18.33
CA ILE A 195 -9.77 27.77 -18.10
C ILE A 195 -9.58 29.10 -17.38
N LEU A 196 -9.22 29.11 -16.10
CA LEU A 196 -8.38 30.16 -15.48
C LEU A 196 -8.06 29.84 -14.01
N SER A 197 -7.13 28.89 -13.83
CA SER A 197 -6.04 29.05 -12.86
C SER A 197 -4.81 28.34 -13.44
N ALA A 198 -3.98 29.13 -14.14
CA ALA A 198 -2.95 28.68 -15.08
C ALA A 198 -1.76 27.90 -14.48
N ALA A 199 -1.74 27.66 -13.16
CA ALA A 199 -0.62 26.99 -12.49
C ALA A 199 -0.81 25.46 -12.32
N ALA A 200 -2.04 24.94 -12.36
CA ALA A 200 -2.32 23.52 -12.07
C ALA A 200 -2.64 22.67 -13.32
N LEU A 201 -3.05 23.31 -14.42
CA LEU A 201 -3.50 22.65 -15.66
C LEU A 201 -2.52 21.66 -16.31
N PRO A 202 -1.20 21.96 -16.47
CA PRO A 202 -0.31 21.01 -17.14
C PRO A 202 -0.10 19.72 -16.31
N LYS A 203 -0.18 19.80 -14.98
CA LYS A 203 -0.01 18.65 -14.08
C LYS A 203 -1.24 17.74 -14.08
N ILE A 204 -2.43 18.33 -13.98
CA ILE A 204 -3.69 17.56 -14.03
C ILE A 204 -3.83 16.86 -15.38
N ILE A 205 -3.60 17.57 -16.50
CA ILE A 205 -3.69 16.99 -17.85
C ILE A 205 -2.69 15.83 -18.01
N SER A 206 -1.43 15.99 -17.56
CA SER A 206 -0.42 14.92 -17.61
C SER A 206 -0.86 13.67 -16.82
N MET A 207 -1.45 13.85 -15.64
CA MET A 207 -1.90 12.76 -14.78
C MET A 207 -3.16 12.05 -15.30
N VAL A 208 -4.13 12.80 -15.83
CA VAL A 208 -5.32 12.25 -16.48
C VAL A 208 -4.90 11.41 -17.68
N LEU A 209 -4.03 11.97 -18.52
CA LEU A 209 -3.42 11.23 -19.63
C LEU A 209 -2.68 10.01 -19.12
N PHE A 210 -2.03 10.06 -17.96
CA PHE A 210 -1.32 8.92 -17.40
C PHE A 210 -2.26 7.80 -16.93
N CYS A 211 -3.26 8.08 -16.10
CA CYS A 211 -4.25 7.07 -15.66
C CYS A 211 -5.02 6.48 -16.85
N ALA A 212 -5.35 7.32 -17.84
CA ALA A 212 -5.99 6.88 -19.08
C ALA A 212 -5.04 6.06 -19.99
N ARG A 213 -3.76 6.44 -20.06
CA ARG A 213 -2.75 5.74 -20.87
C ARG A 213 -2.36 4.41 -20.25
N LEU A 214 -2.33 4.31 -18.91
CA LEU A 214 -2.23 3.04 -18.20
C LEU A 214 -3.39 2.10 -18.60
N ARG A 215 -4.64 2.60 -18.58
CA ARG A 215 -5.79 1.82 -19.09
C ARG A 215 -5.61 1.36 -20.54
N LEU A 216 -5.15 2.24 -21.44
CA LEU A 216 -4.91 1.88 -22.84
C LEU A 216 -3.79 0.84 -23.00
N GLN A 217 -2.69 0.98 -22.25
CA GLN A 217 -1.58 0.02 -22.30
C GLN A 217 -1.97 -1.34 -21.72
N GLN A 218 -2.73 -1.38 -20.63
CA GLN A 218 -3.28 -2.62 -20.07
C GLN A 218 -4.21 -3.31 -21.07
N GLY A 219 -5.10 -2.56 -21.74
CA GLY A 219 -5.96 -3.08 -22.79
C GLY A 219 -5.18 -3.68 -23.98
N GLN A 220 -4.13 -3.01 -24.43
CA GLN A 220 -3.27 -3.52 -25.51
C GLN A 220 -2.46 -4.76 -25.09
N ARG A 221 -1.97 -4.83 -23.85
CA ARG A 221 -1.26 -6.00 -23.30
C ARG A 221 -2.19 -7.21 -23.16
N ALA A 222 -3.42 -7.01 -22.66
CA ALA A 222 -4.44 -8.06 -22.57
C ALA A 222 -4.83 -8.61 -23.96
N HIS A 223 -5.01 -7.73 -24.94
CA HIS A 223 -5.32 -8.14 -26.31
C HIS A 223 -4.16 -8.90 -26.98
N ARG A 224 -2.89 -8.53 -26.71
CA ARG A 224 -1.72 -9.30 -27.21
C ARG A 224 -1.61 -10.69 -26.59
N ARG A 225 -1.96 -10.86 -25.31
CA ARG A 225 -1.94 -12.18 -24.66
C ARG A 225 -3.00 -13.14 -25.22
N ARG A 226 -4.16 -12.66 -25.68
CA ARG A 226 -5.20 -13.50 -26.31
C ARG A 226 -4.86 -13.99 -27.73
N ARG A 227 -3.84 -13.42 -28.38
CA ARG A 227 -3.42 -13.80 -29.74
C ARG A 227 -2.24 -14.78 -29.77
N ARG A 228 -1.75 -15.19 -28.61
CA ARG A 228 -0.74 -16.23 -28.45
C ARG A 228 -1.39 -17.45 -27.82
#